data_AF-A0A7S0N577-F1
#
_entry.id   AF-A0A7S0N577-F1
#
_cell.length_a   1.000
_cell.length_b   1.000
_cell.length_c   1.000
_cell.angle_alpha   90.00
_cell.angle_beta   90.00
_cell.angle_gamma   90.00
#
_symmetry.space_group_name_H-M   'P 1'
#
loop_
_entity.id
_entity.type
_entity.pdbx_description
1 polymer ?
#
loop_
_entity_poly.entity_id
_entity_poly.type
_entity_poly.pdbx_seq_one_letter_code
_entity_poly.pdbx_strand_id
1 'polypeptide(L)'
;WDNNLCITCALIFHIVLILNEHGGPFVPRITYRVDLPQLELKLVRDKLEQHKKKVIALMDSETETARRLLKEGRRERALTAIKKKRIQSKLVEDADNKILRIFELLQGIETAQQNKLMIDAIKLGKDVLVEMQRETSVEDVEYLMLDTKEAVEKQRMINEAMSQSFDDVDEEAMAKELDELEETYAQAAGAVHLPPST
;
A
#
# COMPACT_ATOMS: atom_id res chain seq x y z
N TRP A 1 -26.84 50.61 10.47
CA TRP A 1 -25.56 50.49 11.19
C TRP A 1 -25.80 49.76 12.52
N ASP A 2 -25.85 48.43 12.65
CA ASP A 2 -25.69 47.32 11.71
C ASP A 2 -26.38 46.05 12.25
N ASN A 3 -27.67 45.84 11.93
CA ASN A 3 -28.33 44.53 12.16
C ASN A 3 -27.71 43.41 11.29
N ASN A 4 -27.00 43.78 10.21
CA ASN A 4 -26.22 42.84 9.40
C ASN A 4 -24.95 42.34 10.11
N LEU A 5 -24.38 43.10 11.06
CA LEU A 5 -23.19 42.67 11.80
C LEU A 5 -23.54 41.60 12.85
N CYS A 6 -24.77 41.63 13.38
CA CYS A 6 -25.23 40.62 14.34
C CYS A 6 -25.57 39.29 13.65
N ILE A 7 -26.14 39.33 12.43
CA ILE A 7 -26.47 38.12 11.66
C ILE A 7 -25.19 37.46 11.12
N THR A 8 -24.20 38.22 10.65
CA THR A 8 -22.92 37.63 10.22
C THR A 8 -22.13 37.07 11.41
N CYS A 9 -22.12 37.74 12.56
CA CYS A 9 -21.54 37.17 13.78
C CYS A 9 -22.29 35.91 14.25
N ALA A 10 -23.61 35.86 14.15
CA ALA A 10 -24.40 34.68 14.51
C ALA A 10 -24.18 33.53 13.52
N LEU A 11 -24.10 33.80 12.22
CA LEU A 11 -23.76 32.80 11.19
C LEU A 11 -22.32 32.33 11.34
N ILE A 12 -21.36 33.19 11.65
CA ILE A 12 -19.98 32.81 11.93
C ILE A 12 -19.93 31.99 13.23
N PHE A 13 -20.68 32.34 14.27
CA PHE A 13 -20.74 31.57 15.51
C PHE A 13 -21.42 30.21 15.31
N HIS A 14 -22.47 30.13 14.48
CA HIS A 14 -23.11 28.86 14.12
C HIS A 14 -22.22 28.02 13.20
N ILE A 15 -21.53 28.61 12.24
CA ILE A 15 -20.55 27.92 11.38
C ILE A 15 -19.36 27.44 12.21
N VAL A 16 -18.87 28.23 13.17
CA VAL A 16 -17.81 27.82 14.10
C VAL A 16 -18.32 26.72 15.04
N LEU A 17 -19.57 26.75 15.51
CA LEU A 17 -20.15 25.65 16.30
C LEU A 17 -20.33 24.37 15.48
N ILE A 18 -20.80 24.47 14.24
CA ILE A 18 -20.98 23.33 13.33
C ILE A 18 -19.62 22.76 12.87
N LEU A 19 -18.60 23.59 12.67
CA LEU A 19 -17.24 23.15 12.35
C LEU A 19 -16.45 22.64 13.57
N ASN A 20 -16.90 22.94 14.80
CA ASN A 20 -16.29 22.46 16.04
C ASN A 20 -16.91 21.16 16.57
N GLU A 21 -17.96 20.63 15.94
CA GLU A 21 -18.53 19.31 16.25
C GLU A 21 -17.71 18.12 15.71
N HIS A 22 -16.71 18.36 14.84
CA HIS A 22 -15.73 17.35 14.40
C HIS A 22 -14.31 17.56 14.94
N GLY A 23 -14.13 18.49 15.88
CA GLY A 23 -12.82 18.89 16.39
C GLY A 23 -12.68 18.78 17.91
N GLY A 24 -13.21 17.71 18.51
CA GLY A 24 -12.88 17.40 19.91
C GLY A 24 -11.36 17.33 20.13
N PRO A 25 -10.85 17.67 21.33
CA PRO A 25 -9.42 17.63 21.59
C PRO A 25 -8.87 16.27 21.16
N PHE A 26 -7.89 16.28 20.26
CA PHE A 26 -7.15 15.10 19.84
C PHE A 26 -6.34 14.62 21.05
N VAL A 27 -7.02 13.98 22.01
CA VAL A 27 -6.36 13.10 22.96
C VAL A 27 -5.92 11.90 22.12
N PRO A 28 -4.61 11.64 21.98
CA PRO A 28 -4.16 10.44 21.30
C PRO A 28 -4.82 9.27 21.99
N ARG A 29 -5.70 8.58 21.25
CA ARG A 29 -6.36 7.37 21.70
C ARG A 29 -5.25 6.34 21.88
N ILE A 30 -4.69 6.26 23.08
CA ILE A 30 -3.76 5.20 23.47
C ILE A 30 -4.57 3.91 23.34
N THR A 31 -4.41 3.23 22.22
CA THR A 31 -4.99 1.91 22.03
C THR A 31 -4.21 0.94 22.90
N TYR A 32 -4.77 0.67 24.09
CA TYR A 32 -4.20 -0.18 25.15
C TYR A 32 -3.54 -1.50 24.69
N ARG A 33 -3.88 -2.04 23.51
CA ARG A 33 -3.24 -3.26 22.96
C ARG A 33 -1.95 -3.03 22.18
N VAL A 34 -1.81 -1.90 21.48
CA VAL A 34 -0.69 -1.66 20.57
C VAL A 34 0.46 -0.95 21.29
N ASP A 35 0.12 -0.13 22.30
CA ASP A 35 1.07 0.71 23.03
C ASP A 35 1.70 0.01 24.26
N LEU A 36 1.08 -1.08 24.76
CA LEU A 36 1.53 -1.77 25.97
C LEU A 36 2.94 -2.39 25.82
N PRO A 37 3.26 -3.11 24.73
CA PRO A 37 4.61 -3.67 24.56
C PRO A 37 5.68 -2.59 24.38
N GLN A 38 5.33 -1.49 23.70
CA GLN A 38 6.21 -0.33 23.55
C GLN A 38 6.48 0.33 24.90
N LEU A 39 5.47 0.43 25.76
CA LEU A 39 5.60 0.98 27.11
C LEU A 39 6.51 0.11 27.99
N GLU A 40 6.35 -1.22 27.93
CA GLU A 40 7.20 -2.16 28.68
C GLU A 40 8.67 -2.06 28.26
N LEU A 41 8.95 -2.01 26.95
CA LEU A 41 10.31 -1.83 26.44
C LEU A 41 10.92 -0.49 26.87
N LYS A 42 10.15 0.60 26.82
CA LYS A 42 10.59 1.92 27.32
C LYS A 42 10.90 1.88 28.82
N LEU A 43 10.07 1.21 29.61
CA LEU A 43 10.30 1.04 31.05
C LEU A 43 11.59 0.25 31.33
N VAL A 44 11.85 -0.81 30.58
CA VAL A 44 13.09 -1.61 30.72
C VAL A 44 14.32 -0.77 30.36
N ARG A 45 14.26 0.01 29.27
CA ARG A 45 15.33 0.95 28.90
C ARG A 45 15.61 1.93 30.03
N ASP A 46 14.58 2.58 30.56
CA ASP A 46 14.73 3.60 31.61
C ASP A 46 15.32 3.01 32.89
N LYS A 47 14.92 1.78 33.25
CA LYS A 47 15.53 1.04 34.37
C LYS A 47 17.00 0.73 34.11
N LEU A 48 17.37 0.27 32.90
CA LEU A 48 18.76 0.00 32.53
C LEU A 48 19.61 1.27 32.60
N GLU A 49 19.11 2.41 32.14
CA GLU A 49 19.80 3.69 32.25
C GLU A 49 20.00 4.12 33.70
N GLN A 50 18.98 3.95 34.56
CA GLN A 50 19.10 4.22 35.99
C GLN A 50 20.15 3.32 36.65
N HIS A 51 20.18 2.03 36.31
CA HIS A 51 21.20 1.11 36.81
C HIS A 51 22.60 1.47 36.30
N LYS A 52 22.75 1.82 35.01
CA LYS A 52 24.02 2.30 34.44
C LYS A 52 24.55 3.52 35.21
N LYS A 53 23.71 4.54 35.46
CA LYS A 53 24.10 5.73 36.23
C LYS A 53 24.60 5.38 37.64
N LYS A 54 23.91 4.46 38.32
CA LYS A 54 24.34 3.97 39.64
C LYS A 54 25.69 3.26 39.58
N VAL A 55 25.92 2.42 38.57
CA VAL A 55 27.20 1.68 38.42
C VAL A 55 28.34 2.64 38.09
N ILE A 56 28.13 3.67 37.27
CA ILE A 56 29.15 4.69 36.99
C ILE A 56 29.56 5.42 38.28
N ALA A 57 28.59 5.84 39.10
CA ALA A 57 28.90 6.47 40.40
C ALA A 57 29.69 5.53 41.34
N LEU A 58 29.40 4.22 41.32
CA LEU A 58 30.17 3.23 42.05
C LEU A 58 31.60 3.08 41.51
N MET A 59 31.78 3.11 40.18
CA MET A 59 33.11 3.06 39.56
C MET A 59 33.97 4.26 39.98
N ASP A 60 33.39 5.46 40.04
CA ASP A 60 34.08 6.66 40.51
C ASP A 60 34.52 6.52 41.98
N SER A 61 33.61 6.06 42.85
CA SER A 61 33.93 5.76 44.25
C SER A 61 35.04 4.69 44.41
N GLU A 62 35.05 3.66 43.55
CA GLU A 62 36.11 2.65 43.53
C GLU A 62 37.45 3.22 43.07
N THR A 63 37.46 4.20 42.15
CA THR A 63 38.70 4.89 41.77
C THR A 63 39.29 5.71 42.92
N GLU A 64 38.45 6.40 43.69
CA GLU A 64 38.88 7.15 44.87
C GLU A 64 39.40 6.20 45.96
N THR A 65 38.70 5.09 46.19
CA THR A 65 39.12 4.05 47.13
C THR A 65 40.47 3.44 46.71
N ALA A 66 40.65 3.15 45.42
CA ALA A 66 41.93 2.67 44.90
C ALA A 66 43.06 3.70 45.09
N ARG A 67 42.80 4.98 44.84
CA ARG A 67 43.77 6.07 45.09
C ARG A 67 44.17 6.16 46.56
N ARG A 68 43.21 6.01 47.49
CA ARG A 68 43.49 6.00 48.94
C ARG A 68 44.34 4.80 49.35
N LEU A 69 43.99 3.60 48.88
CA LEU A 69 44.74 2.37 49.20
C LEU A 69 46.17 2.39 48.66
N LEU A 70 46.41 3.05 47.53
CA LEU A 70 47.76 3.28 47.00
C LEU A 70 48.58 4.22 47.90
N LYS A 71 47.98 5.28 48.45
CA LYS A 71 48.64 6.18 49.41
C LYS A 71 48.99 5.48 50.73
N GLU A 72 48.15 4.55 51.17
CA GLU A 72 48.36 3.72 52.37
C GLU A 72 49.36 2.56 52.15
N GLY A 73 49.94 2.42 50.94
CA GLY A 73 50.90 1.36 50.61
C GLY A 73 50.30 -0.04 50.44
N ARG A 74 48.97 -0.19 50.50
CA ARG A 74 48.27 -1.48 50.42
C ARG A 74 48.00 -1.90 48.97
N ARG A 75 49.07 -2.29 48.27
CA ARG A 75 49.06 -2.61 46.83
C ARG A 75 48.09 -3.72 46.43
N GLU A 76 48.03 -4.80 47.20
CA GLU A 76 47.12 -5.94 46.96
C GLU A 76 45.64 -5.52 46.98
N ARG A 77 45.25 -4.67 47.93
CA ARG A 77 43.86 -4.19 48.05
C ARG A 77 43.51 -3.21 46.93
N ALA A 78 44.46 -2.35 46.55
CA ALA A 78 44.28 -1.46 45.40
C ALA A 78 44.10 -2.23 44.09
N LEU A 79 44.84 -3.34 43.90
CA LEU A 79 44.72 -4.19 42.72
C LEU A 79 43.34 -4.86 42.64
N THR A 80 42.78 -5.32 43.76
CA THR A 80 41.41 -5.85 43.82
C THR A 80 40.35 -4.79 43.49
N ALA A 81 40.52 -3.56 43.98
CA ALA A 81 39.62 -2.45 43.64
C ALA A 81 39.64 -2.13 42.12
N ILE A 82 40.83 -2.13 41.51
CA ILE A 82 40.96 -1.92 40.05
C ILE A 82 40.33 -3.08 39.26
N LYS A 83 40.49 -4.33 39.72
CA LYS A 83 39.81 -5.49 39.10
C LYS A 83 38.29 -5.34 39.16
N LYS A 84 37.75 -4.91 40.30
CA LYS A 84 36.31 -4.69 40.49
C LYS A 84 35.77 -3.59 39.57
N LYS A 85 36.50 -2.46 39.46
CA LYS A 85 36.21 -1.40 38.48
C LYS A 85 36.15 -1.94 37.05
N ARG A 86 37.09 -2.82 36.66
CA ARG A 86 37.11 -3.39 35.30
C ARG A 86 35.91 -4.29 35.01
N ILE A 87 35.44 -5.06 36.00
CA ILE A 87 34.22 -5.86 35.86
C ILE A 87 32.99 -4.96 35.72
N GLN A 88 32.89 -3.90 36.52
CA GLN A 88 31.81 -2.91 36.43
C GLN A 88 31.81 -2.20 35.07
N SER A 89 32.98 -1.86 34.53
CA SER A 89 33.12 -1.28 33.19
C SER A 89 32.51 -2.20 32.12
N LYS A 90 32.85 -3.51 32.16
CA LYS A 90 32.25 -4.49 31.24
C LYS A 90 30.73 -4.59 31.40
N LEU A 91 30.23 -4.55 32.64
CA LEU A 91 28.79 -4.56 32.89
C LEU A 91 28.09 -3.34 32.29
N VAL A 92 28.73 -2.17 32.29
CA VAL A 92 28.21 -0.95 31.65
C VAL A 92 28.20 -1.11 30.13
N GLU A 93 29.27 -1.66 29.54
CA GLU A 93 29.31 -1.97 28.10
C GLU A 93 28.19 -2.94 27.69
N ASP A 94 27.98 -4.00 28.47
CA ASP A 94 26.87 -4.95 28.25
C ASP A 94 25.50 -4.29 28.37
N ALA A 95 25.34 -3.36 29.32
CA ALA A 95 24.10 -2.60 29.48
C ALA A 95 23.86 -1.68 28.27
N ASP A 96 24.90 -1.04 27.74
CA ASP A 96 24.81 -0.19 26.55
C ASP A 96 24.40 -1.00 25.31
N ASN A 97 24.99 -2.16 25.11
CA ASN A 97 24.59 -3.07 24.03
C ASN A 97 23.11 -3.48 24.14
N LYS A 98 22.62 -3.74 25.35
CA LYS A 98 21.21 -4.07 25.59
C LYS A 98 20.28 -2.88 25.36
N ILE A 99 20.69 -1.67 25.75
CA ILE A 99 19.93 -0.44 25.48
C ILE A 99 19.79 -0.22 23.98
N LEU A 100 20.88 -0.37 23.21
CA LEU A 100 20.86 -0.29 21.75
C LEU A 100 19.90 -1.32 21.14
N ARG A 101 19.95 -2.56 21.63
CA ARG A 101 19.03 -3.61 21.16
C ARG A 101 17.56 -3.27 21.44
N ILE A 102 17.25 -2.68 22.59
CA ILE A 102 15.88 -2.24 22.90
C ILE A 102 15.45 -1.11 21.97
N PHE A 103 16.35 -0.18 21.64
CA PHE A 103 16.08 0.88 20.68
C PHE A 103 15.76 0.33 19.29
N GLU A 104 16.55 -0.63 18.79
CA GLU A 104 16.27 -1.34 17.52
C GLU A 104 14.90 -2.01 17.53
N LEU A 105 14.52 -2.67 18.64
CA LEU A 105 13.22 -3.33 18.77
C LEU A 105 12.06 -2.31 18.75
N LEU A 106 12.21 -1.17 19.42
CA LEU A 106 11.21 -0.10 19.40
C LEU A 106 11.01 0.43 17.97
N GLN A 107 12.09 0.71 17.25
CA GLN A 107 12.03 1.15 15.84
C GLN A 107 11.41 0.07 14.92
N GLY A 108 11.71 -1.20 15.17
CA GLY A 108 11.11 -2.33 14.46
C GLY A 108 9.59 -2.39 14.63
N ILE A 109 9.10 -2.14 15.85
CA ILE A 109 7.66 -2.10 16.13
C ILE A 109 7.00 -0.91 15.41
N GLU A 110 7.61 0.28 15.45
CA GLU A 110 7.08 1.47 14.77
C GLU A 110 6.98 1.24 13.25
N THR A 111 8.02 0.67 12.65
CA THR A 111 8.02 0.28 11.23
C THR A 111 6.93 -0.75 10.93
N ALA A 112 6.77 -1.76 11.79
CA ALA A 112 5.73 -2.78 11.62
C ALA A 112 4.31 -2.20 11.71
N GLN A 113 4.09 -1.23 12.61
CA GLN A 113 2.82 -0.52 12.72
C GLN A 113 2.52 0.30 11.46
N GLN A 114 3.51 1.04 10.94
CA GLN A 114 3.37 1.79 9.68
C GLN A 114 3.09 0.87 8.50
N ASN A 115 3.82 -0.24 8.38
CA ASN A 115 3.61 -1.24 7.33
C ASN A 115 2.21 -1.86 7.40
N LYS A 116 1.70 -2.13 8.61
CA LYS A 116 0.33 -2.60 8.80
C LYS A 116 -0.68 -1.59 8.27
N LEU A 117 -0.55 -0.32 8.64
CA LEU A 117 -1.43 0.74 8.14
C LEU A 117 -1.38 0.86 6.62
N MET A 118 -0.19 0.78 6.02
CA MET A 118 -0.02 0.78 4.57
C MET A 118 -0.73 -0.42 3.91
N ILE A 119 -0.57 -1.61 4.46
CA ILE A 119 -1.23 -2.83 3.95
C ILE A 119 -2.75 -2.72 4.08
N ASP A 120 -3.25 -2.21 5.20
CA ASP A 120 -4.69 -2.05 5.44
C ASP A 120 -5.29 -0.98 4.48
N ALA A 121 -4.55 0.09 4.17
CA ALA A 121 -4.94 1.06 3.16
C ALA A 121 -4.98 0.46 1.74
N ILE A 122 -4.00 -0.39 1.38
CA ILE A 122 -3.99 -1.11 0.09
C ILE A 122 -5.19 -2.05 0.00
N LYS A 123 -5.56 -2.74 1.07
CA LYS A 123 -6.74 -3.61 1.10
C LYS A 123 -8.02 -2.81 0.88
N LEU A 124 -8.20 -1.70 1.60
CA LEU A 124 -9.36 -0.83 1.40
C LEU A 124 -9.43 -0.33 -0.05
N GLY A 125 -8.31 0.11 -0.62
CA GLY A 125 -8.25 0.52 -2.03
C GLY A 125 -8.59 -0.61 -3.00
N LYS A 126 -8.13 -1.83 -2.72
CA LYS A 126 -8.47 -3.03 -3.52
C LYS A 126 -9.96 -3.33 -3.46
N ASP A 127 -10.57 -3.27 -2.27
CA ASP A 127 -11.99 -3.57 -2.10
C ASP A 127 -12.86 -2.57 -2.86
N VAL A 128 -12.52 -1.27 -2.80
CA VAL A 128 -13.19 -0.23 -3.59
C VAL A 128 -12.99 -0.45 -5.09
N LEU A 129 -11.77 -0.80 -5.52
CA LEU A 129 -11.50 -1.05 -6.93
C LEU A 129 -12.30 -2.24 -7.48
N VAL A 130 -12.46 -3.30 -6.69
CA VAL A 130 -13.29 -4.46 -7.05
C VAL A 130 -14.75 -4.07 -7.20
N GLU A 131 -15.26 -3.20 -6.33
CA GLU A 131 -16.64 -2.73 -6.42
C GLU A 131 -16.86 -1.82 -7.63
N MET A 132 -15.96 -0.86 -7.89
CA MET A 132 -15.99 -0.03 -9.10
C MET A 132 -15.93 -0.90 -10.37
N GLN A 133 -15.08 -1.92 -10.38
CA GLN A 133 -14.97 -2.83 -11.52
C GLN A 133 -16.24 -3.65 -11.74
N ARG A 134 -16.99 -3.99 -10.68
CA ARG A 134 -18.29 -4.65 -10.80
C ARG A 134 -19.34 -3.72 -11.39
N GLU A 135 -19.47 -2.51 -10.88
CA GLU A 135 -20.40 -1.50 -11.40
C GLU A 135 -20.13 -1.27 -12.89
N THR A 136 -18.89 -0.91 -13.26
CA THR A 136 -18.50 -0.67 -14.66
C THR A 136 -18.79 -1.87 -15.56
N SER A 137 -18.57 -3.11 -15.09
CA SER A 137 -18.89 -4.31 -15.89
C SER A 137 -20.39 -4.52 -16.13
N VAL A 138 -21.26 -4.06 -15.23
CA VAL A 138 -22.72 -4.15 -15.40
C VAL A 138 -23.21 -3.10 -16.40
N GLU A 139 -22.74 -1.85 -16.28
CA GLU A 139 -23.07 -0.80 -17.26
C GLU A 139 -22.54 -1.12 -18.66
N ASP A 140 -21.31 -1.63 -18.77
CA ASP A 140 -20.71 -2.00 -20.05
C ASP A 140 -21.45 -3.17 -20.73
N VAL A 141 -21.97 -4.13 -19.95
CA VAL A 141 -22.76 -5.24 -20.50
C VAL A 141 -24.15 -4.77 -20.98
N GLU A 142 -24.80 -3.84 -20.26
CA GLU A 142 -26.07 -3.26 -20.72
C GLU A 142 -25.90 -2.42 -21.99
N TYR A 143 -24.86 -1.60 -22.06
CA TYR A 143 -24.54 -0.81 -23.25
C TYR A 143 -24.19 -1.69 -24.46
N LEU A 144 -23.37 -2.74 -24.26
CA LEU A 144 -23.02 -3.69 -25.32
C LEU A 144 -24.23 -4.49 -25.83
N MET A 145 -25.17 -4.88 -24.97
CA MET A 145 -26.40 -5.55 -25.39
C MET A 145 -27.36 -4.63 -26.15
N LEU A 146 -27.40 -3.33 -25.81
CA LEU A 146 -28.17 -2.33 -26.55
C LEU A 146 -27.57 -2.10 -27.94
N ASP A 147 -26.26 -1.84 -28.04
CA ASP A 147 -25.56 -1.61 -29.30
C ASP A 147 -25.59 -2.83 -30.22
N THR A 148 -25.44 -4.06 -29.68
CA THR A 148 -25.52 -5.28 -30.50
C THR A 148 -26.92 -5.57 -31.01
N LYS A 149 -27.97 -5.35 -30.20
CA LYS A 149 -29.36 -5.50 -30.68
C LYS A 149 -29.69 -4.46 -31.76
N GLU A 150 -29.25 -3.22 -31.59
CA GLU A 150 -29.47 -2.17 -32.59
C GLU A 150 -28.68 -2.46 -33.88
N ALA A 151 -27.45 -2.94 -33.78
CA ALA A 151 -26.64 -3.33 -34.95
C ALA A 151 -27.25 -4.53 -35.69
N VAL A 152 -27.74 -5.55 -34.97
CA VAL A 152 -28.42 -6.72 -35.58
C VAL A 152 -29.72 -6.31 -36.28
N GLU A 153 -30.50 -5.41 -35.67
CA GLU A 153 -31.74 -4.93 -36.27
C GLU A 153 -31.46 -4.07 -37.52
N LYS A 154 -30.45 -3.19 -37.46
CA LYS A 154 -29.99 -2.44 -38.65
C LYS A 154 -29.50 -3.37 -39.76
N GLN A 155 -28.74 -4.41 -39.43
CA GLN A 155 -28.29 -5.40 -40.41
C GLN A 155 -29.47 -6.13 -41.04
N ARG A 156 -30.49 -6.46 -40.26
CA ARG A 156 -31.72 -7.09 -40.74
C ARG A 156 -32.49 -6.17 -41.68
N MET A 157 -32.66 -4.90 -41.32
CA MET A 157 -33.30 -3.90 -42.18
C MET A 157 -32.52 -3.69 -43.49
N ILE A 158 -31.19 -3.66 -43.45
CA ILE A 158 -30.34 -3.57 -44.64
C ILE A 158 -30.51 -4.83 -45.50
N ASN A 159 -30.52 -6.01 -44.89
CA ASN A 159 -30.67 -7.27 -45.63
C ASN A 159 -32.06 -7.40 -46.25
N GLU A 160 -33.10 -6.92 -45.58
CA GLU A 160 -34.46 -6.87 -46.12
C GLU A 160 -34.59 -5.85 -47.25
N ALA A 161 -34.00 -4.65 -47.10
CA ALA A 161 -33.93 -3.64 -48.15
C ALA A 161 -33.11 -4.12 -49.37
N MET A 162 -32.00 -4.85 -49.12
CA MET A 162 -31.20 -5.46 -50.17
C MET A 162 -31.97 -6.60 -50.86
N SER A 163 -32.64 -7.47 -50.12
CA SER A 163 -33.47 -8.55 -50.69
C SER A 163 -34.58 -8.00 -51.58
N GLN A 164 -35.26 -6.92 -51.17
CA GLN A 164 -36.26 -6.25 -52.01
C GLN A 164 -35.66 -5.64 -53.27
N SER A 165 -34.38 -5.25 -53.25
CA SER A 165 -33.67 -4.74 -54.45
C SER A 165 -33.15 -5.83 -55.38
N PHE A 166 -33.04 -7.08 -54.90
CA PHE A 166 -32.57 -8.22 -55.71
C PHE A 166 -33.71 -8.91 -56.48
N ASP A 167 -34.97 -8.72 -56.09
CA ASP A 167 -36.14 -9.27 -56.81
C ASP A 167 -36.30 -8.71 -58.24
N ASP A 168 -35.66 -7.56 -58.56
CA ASP A 168 -35.67 -6.94 -59.89
C ASP A 168 -34.49 -7.37 -60.79
N VAL A 169 -33.60 -8.26 -60.32
CA VAL A 169 -32.43 -8.71 -61.07
C VAL A 169 -32.77 -9.95 -61.89
N ASP A 170 -32.62 -9.86 -63.21
CA ASP A 170 -32.87 -10.95 -64.15
C ASP A 170 -31.86 -12.10 -63.93
N GLU A 171 -32.32 -13.16 -63.24
CA GLU A 171 -31.53 -14.33 -62.88
C GLU A 171 -30.88 -15.00 -64.11
N GLU A 172 -31.49 -14.88 -65.29
CA GLU A 172 -31.02 -15.51 -66.54
C GLU A 172 -29.83 -14.76 -67.15
N ALA A 173 -29.77 -13.42 -66.99
CA ALA A 173 -28.63 -12.60 -67.41
C ALA A 173 -27.40 -12.84 -66.49
N MET A 174 -27.63 -12.97 -65.19
CA MET A 174 -26.59 -13.25 -64.20
C MET A 174 -25.94 -14.62 -64.39
N ALA A 175 -26.75 -15.65 -64.66
CA ALA A 175 -26.24 -17.01 -64.94
C ALA A 175 -25.30 -17.01 -66.14
N LYS A 176 -25.64 -16.25 -67.18
CA LYS A 176 -24.81 -16.13 -68.38
C LYS A 176 -23.48 -15.40 -68.13
N GLU A 177 -23.51 -14.30 -67.36
CA GLU A 177 -22.28 -13.60 -66.97
C GLU A 177 -21.38 -14.48 -66.07
N LEU A 178 -21.98 -15.33 -65.24
CA LEU A 178 -21.24 -16.28 -64.41
C LEU A 178 -20.57 -17.38 -65.25
N ASP A 179 -21.30 -17.96 -66.21
CA ASP A 179 -20.77 -18.96 -67.14
C ASP A 179 -19.58 -18.40 -67.95
N GLU A 180 -19.69 -17.15 -68.43
CA GLU A 180 -18.61 -16.47 -69.14
C GLU A 180 -17.37 -16.27 -68.25
N LEU A 181 -17.56 -15.93 -66.97
CA LEU A 181 -16.46 -15.83 -66.00
C LEU A 181 -15.80 -17.19 -65.74
N GLU A 182 -16.58 -18.25 -65.53
CA GLU A 182 -16.05 -19.61 -65.32
C GLU A 182 -15.22 -20.09 -66.52
N GLU A 183 -15.68 -19.82 -67.75
CA GLU A 183 -14.91 -20.13 -68.96
C GLU A 183 -13.59 -19.33 -69.02
N THR A 184 -13.58 -18.05 -68.64
CA THR A 184 -12.34 -17.26 -68.61
C THR A 184 -11.32 -17.79 -67.59
N TYR A 185 -11.78 -18.24 -66.42
CA TYR A 185 -10.91 -18.85 -65.41
C TYR A 185 -10.40 -20.23 -65.83
N ALA A 186 -11.23 -21.03 -66.51
CA ALA A 186 -10.83 -22.33 -67.05
C ALA A 186 -9.74 -22.21 -68.13
N GLN A 187 -9.81 -21.19 -68.99
CA GLN A 187 -8.80 -20.92 -70.03
C GLN A 187 -7.46 -20.46 -69.45
N ALA A 188 -7.45 -19.82 -68.28
CA ALA A 188 -6.22 -19.39 -67.59
C ALA A 188 -5.43 -20.54 -66.93
N ALA A 189 -6.04 -21.72 -66.72
CA ALA A 189 -5.41 -22.85 -66.02
C ALA A 189 -4.69 -23.89 -66.93
N GLY A 190 -4.68 -23.70 -68.26
CA GLY A 190 -4.22 -24.71 -69.24
C GLY A 190 -2.71 -24.78 -69.56
N ALA A 191 -1.81 -24.11 -68.83
CA ALA A 191 -0.39 -23.97 -69.21
C ALA A 191 0.66 -24.56 -68.25
N VAL A 192 0.37 -25.61 -67.47
CA VAL A 192 1.42 -26.37 -66.73
C VAL A 192 1.24 -27.88 -66.90
N HIS A 193 2.13 -28.44 -67.71
CA HIS A 193 2.39 -29.86 -67.94
C HIS A 193 2.86 -30.58 -66.67
N LEU A 194 2.30 -31.75 -66.35
CA LEU A 194 2.82 -32.70 -65.37
C LEU A 194 3.00 -34.08 -66.06
N PRO A 195 4.20 -34.70 -66.06
CA PRO A 195 4.43 -35.96 -66.78
C PRO A 195 3.81 -37.17 -66.07
N PRO A 196 3.49 -38.25 -66.80
CA PRO A 196 2.88 -39.45 -66.25
C PRO A 196 3.85 -40.22 -65.36
N SER A 197 3.40 -40.61 -64.18
CA SER A 197 4.14 -41.50 -63.28
C SER A 197 4.22 -42.92 -63.85
N THR A 198 5.43 -43.37 -64.14
CA THR A 198 5.91 -44.70 -63.74
C THR A 198 7.11 -44.50 -62.84
#